data_AF-A0A7Y7PA63-F1
#
_entry.id   AF-A0A7Y7PA63-F1
#
_cell.length_a   1.000
_cell.length_b   1.000
_cell.length_c   1.000
_cell.angle_alpha   90.00
_cell.angle_beta   90.00
_cell.angle_gamma   90.00
#
_symmetry.space_group_name_H-M   'P 1'
#
loop_
_entity.id
_entity.type
_entity.pdbx_description
1 polymer ?
#
loop_
_entity_poly.entity_id
_entity_poly.type
_entity_poly.pdbx_seq_one_letter_code
_entity_poly.pdbx_strand_id
1 'polypeptide(L)' 'MSEKKAVVFESPNLSKLQSVVIDSKTTIYIALDADPVEAKNRYLTRINRKAITLS' A
#
# COMPACT_ATOMS: atom_id res chain seq x y z
N MET A 1 -3.82 10.45 -38.09
CA MET A 1 -4.10 9.24 -37.29
C MET A 1 -3.16 9.27 -36.09
N SER A 2 -3.64 9.67 -34.91
CA SER A 2 -2.78 9.68 -33.71
C SER A 2 -2.92 8.33 -33.02
N GLU A 3 -1.88 7.51 -33.12
CA GLU A 3 -1.80 6.21 -32.47
C GLU A 3 -1.76 6.41 -30.95
N LYS A 4 -2.87 6.16 -30.28
CA LYS A 4 -2.91 6.10 -28.82
C LYS A 4 -2.17 4.83 -28.38
N LYS A 5 -0.88 4.97 -28.07
CA LYS A 5 -0.08 3.91 -27.45
C LYS A 5 -0.73 3.58 -26.10
N ALA A 6 -1.42 2.44 -26.02
CA ALA A 6 -1.97 1.96 -24.77
C ALA A 6 -0.79 1.76 -23.80
N VAL A 7 -0.71 2.61 -22.77
CA VAL A 7 0.21 2.39 -21.66
C VAL A 7 -0.27 1.11 -20.99
N VAL A 8 0.48 0.03 -21.13
CA VAL A 8 0.17 -1.25 -20.50
C VAL A 8 0.19 -1.00 -18.99
N PHE A 9 -0.99 -0.87 -18.41
CA PHE A 9 -1.17 -0.75 -16.96
C PHE A 9 -1.19 -2.16 -16.39
N GLU A 10 0.01 -2.72 -16.16
CA GLU A 10 0.13 -4.00 -15.47
C GLU A 10 -0.31 -3.83 -14.02
N SER A 11 -1.24 -4.68 -13.59
CA SER A 11 -1.62 -4.73 -12.18
C SER A 11 -0.41 -5.16 -11.34
N PRO A 12 -0.19 -4.55 -10.17
CA PRO A 12 0.92 -4.91 -9.30
C PRO A 12 0.85 -6.40 -8.93
N ASN A 13 1.96 -7.10 -9.15
CA ASN A 13 2.02 -8.55 -8.97
C ASN A 13 2.12 -8.89 -7.47
N LEU A 14 1.05 -9.45 -6.91
CA LEU A 14 0.96 -9.79 -5.49
C LEU A 14 2.02 -10.81 -5.04
N SER A 15 2.53 -11.64 -5.96
CA SER A 15 3.59 -12.62 -5.67
C SER A 15 4.91 -11.97 -5.23
N LYS A 16 5.09 -10.68 -5.54
CA LYS A 16 6.28 -9.89 -5.17
C LYS A 16 6.07 -9.06 -3.91
N LEU A 17 4.97 -9.27 -3.19
CA LEU A 17 4.60 -8.50 -2.02
C LEU A 17 4.32 -9.43 -0.83
N GLN A 18 4.61 -8.94 0.36
CA GLN A 18 4.25 -9.56 1.63
C GLN A 18 2.96 -8.91 2.17
N SER A 19 2.00 -9.75 2.57
CA SER A 19 0.81 -9.29 3.29
C SER A 19 1.11 -9.12 4.78
N VAL A 20 0.78 -7.95 5.31
CA VAL A 20 0.93 -7.62 6.73
C VAL A 20 -0.45 -7.26 7.27
N VAL A 21 -0.91 -8.07 8.22
CA VAL A 21 -2.20 -7.88 8.88
C VAL A 21 -2.02 -6.85 10.00
N ILE A 22 -2.73 -5.72 9.87
CA ILE A 22 -2.71 -4.64 10.86
C ILE A 22 -3.77 -4.89 11.94
N ASP A 23 -4.98 -5.23 11.49
CA ASP A 23 -6.15 -5.60 12.30
C ASP A 23 -7.02 -6.61 11.52
N SER A 24 -8.18 -6.98 12.08
CA SER A 24 -9.08 -7.98 11.47
C SER A 24 -9.74 -7.55 10.15
N LYS A 25 -9.73 -6.26 9.83
CA LYS A 25 -10.31 -5.66 8.61
C LYS A 25 -9.24 -5.05 7.67
N THR A 26 -8.01 -4.90 8.15
CA THR A 26 -6.97 -4.14 7.47
C THR A 26 -5.73 -4.99 7.22
N THR A 27 -5.47 -5.27 5.94
CA THR A 27 -4.24 -5.89 5.47
C THR A 27 -3.55 -4.95 4.50
N ILE A 28 -2.26 -4.71 4.71
CA ILE A 28 -1.41 -3.94 3.80
C ILE A 28 -0.46 -4.88 3.07
N TYR A 29 -0.04 -4.49 1.86
CA TYR A 29 0.95 -5.22 1.08
C TYR A 29 2.22 -4.39 0.99
N ILE A 30 3.34 -4.98 1.37
CA ILE A 30 4.68 -4.35 1.33
C ILE A 30 5.64 -5.16 0.47
N ALA A 31 6.79 -4.59 0.14
CA ALA A 31 7.83 -5.34 -0.55
C ALA A 31 8.37 -6.48 0.33
N LEU A 32 8.82 -7.58 -0.29
CA LEU A 32 9.28 -8.78 0.44
C LEU A 32 10.50 -8.54 1.33
N ASP A 33 11.29 -7.52 1.02
CA ASP A 33 12.48 -7.09 1.74
C ASP A 33 12.20 -6.01 2.81
N ALA A 34 10.96 -5.52 2.89
CA ALA A 34 10.59 -4.48 3.83
C ALA A 34 10.22 -5.06 5.21
N ASP A 35 10.46 -4.28 6.27
CA ASP A 35 10.13 -4.68 7.63
C ASP A 35 8.60 -4.53 7.90
N PRO A 36 7.90 -5.62 8.28
CA PRO A 36 6.47 -5.60 8.54
C PRO A 36 6.09 -4.74 9.76
N VAL A 37 6.95 -4.65 10.78
CA VAL A 37 6.73 -3.84 11.99
C VAL A 37 6.84 -2.36 11.66
N GLU A 38 7.87 -1.98 10.91
CA GLU A 38 8.03 -0.59 10.47
C GLU A 38 6.87 -0.16 9.56
N ALA A 39 6.47 -1.03 8.63
CA ALA A 39 5.32 -0.79 7.76
C ALA A 39 4.03 -0.58 8.54
N LYS A 40 3.77 -1.41 9.56
CA LYS A 40 2.63 -1.26 10.46
C LYS A 40 2.66 0.09 11.20
N ASN A 41 3.80 0.45 11.79
CA ASN A 41 3.95 1.73 12.48
C ASN A 41 3.74 2.93 11.55
N ARG A 42 4.25 2.85 10.31
CA ARG A 42 4.09 3.88 9.29
C ARG A 42 2.62 4.04 8.89
N TYR A 43 1.90 2.94 8.71
CA TYR A 43 0.46 2.95 8.41
C TYR A 43 -0.33 3.61 9.54
N LEU A 44 -0.12 3.17 10.79
CA LEU A 44 -0.79 3.72 11.97
C LEU A 44 -0.52 5.22 12.15
N THR A 45 0.73 5.65 11.98
CA THR A 45 1.12 7.06 12.04
C THR A 45 0.40 7.89 10.98
N ARG A 46 0.27 7.35 9.75
CA ARG A 46 -0.42 8.03 8.65
C ARG A 46 -1.93 8.17 8.90
N ILE A 47 -2.58 7.15 9.44
CA ILE A 47 -4.01 7.22 9.76
C ILE A 47 -4.25 8.23 10.88
N ASN A 48 -3.42 8.21 11.92
CA ASN A 48 -3.60 9.11 13.06
C ASN A 48 -3.45 10.59 12.65
N ARG A 49 -2.55 10.90 11.69
CA ARG A 49 -2.44 12.25 11.12
C ARG A 49 -3.69 12.68 10.34
N LYS A 50 -4.38 11.74 9.69
CA LYS A 50 -5.59 12.03 8.90
C LYS A 50 -6.80 12.41 9.78
N ALA A 51 -6.84 11.95 11.02
CA ALA A 51 -7.88 12.30 11.98
C ALA A 51 -7.78 13.77 12.46
N ILE A 52 -6.58 14.35 12.46
CA ILE A 52 -6.31 15.70 12.99
C ILE A 52 -6.56 16.80 11.94
N THR A 53 -6.68 16.46 10.64
CA THR A 53 -6.89 17.46 9.58
C THR A 53 -8.36 17.66 9.18
N LEU A 54 -9.29 17.02 9.88
CA LEU A 54 -10.75 17.09 9.63
C LEU A 54 -11.53 17.78 10.76
N SER A 55 -10.85 18.44 11.69
CA SER A 55 -11.45 19.19 12.81
C SER A 55 -11.35 20.70 12.61
#